data_AF-A0A2E0S3A5-F1
#
_entry.id   AF-A0A2E0S3A5-F1
#
_cell.length_a   1.000
_cell.length_b   1.000
_cell.length_c   1.000
_cell.angle_alpha   90.00
_cell.angle_beta   90.00
_cell.angle_gamma   90.00
#
_symmetry.space_group_name_H-M   'P 1'
#
loop_
_entity.id
_entity.type
_entity.pdbx_description
1 polymer ?
#
loop_
_entity_poly.entity_id
_entity_poly.type
_entity_poly.pdbx_seq_one_letter_code
_entity_poly.pdbx_strand_id
1 'polypeptide(L)'
;MEIFWEFTRKGQKLVLRAEDKQEMIGGVRETKNGFDAFAKTFTMTPERAQKGLASMEDAKGFVESFRPWELFLGPGDARPEAEVREAE
;
A
#
# COMPACT_ATOMS: atom_id res chain seq x y z
N MET A 1 2.67 -1.86 16.26
CA MET A 1 2.27 -1.23 14.99
C MET A 1 2.99 -1.96 13.88
N GLU A 2 2.27 -2.62 13.00
CA GLU A 2 2.81 -3.44 11.92
C GLU A 2 2.31 -2.89 10.58
N ILE A 3 3.20 -2.80 9.60
CA ILE A 3 2.82 -2.49 8.22
C ILE A 3 3.07 -3.74 7.41
N PHE A 4 2.04 -4.31 6.80
CA PHE A 4 2.20 -5.50 5.97
C PHE A 4 1.40 -5.36 4.69
N TRP A 5 1.89 -6.05 3.67
CA TRP A 5 1.12 -6.26 2.46
C TRP A 5 0.21 -7.46 2.66
N GLU A 6 -1.05 -7.33 2.25
CA GLU A 6 -2.02 -8.41 2.29
C GLU A 6 -2.50 -8.71 0.87
N PHE A 7 -2.44 -9.97 0.44
CA PHE A 7 -3.00 -10.39 -0.84
C PHE A 7 -4.51 -10.17 -0.87
N THR A 8 -5.02 -9.78 -2.03
CA THR A 8 -6.44 -9.61 -2.28
C THR A 8 -6.79 -10.29 -3.59
N ARG A 9 -8.10 -10.48 -3.82
CA ARG A 9 -8.65 -11.17 -4.99
C ARG A 9 -8.19 -10.62 -6.35
N LYS A 10 -7.70 -9.37 -6.41
CA LYS A 10 -7.23 -8.70 -7.63
C LYS A 10 -5.96 -7.87 -7.40
N GLY A 11 -5.11 -8.21 -6.43
CA GLY A 11 -3.90 -7.43 -6.14
C GLY A 11 -3.41 -7.58 -4.71
N GLN A 12 -2.76 -6.56 -4.16
CA GLN A 12 -2.31 -6.53 -2.77
C GLN A 12 -2.68 -5.20 -2.13
N LYS A 13 -3.06 -5.18 -0.85
CA LYS A 13 -3.32 -3.95 -0.11
C LYS A 13 -2.26 -3.75 0.95
N LEU A 14 -1.89 -2.50 1.17
CA LEU A 14 -0.98 -2.13 2.25
C LEU A 14 -1.81 -1.78 3.48
N VAL A 15 -1.55 -2.52 4.54
CA VAL A 15 -2.31 -2.47 5.77
C VAL A 15 -1.39 -2.03 6.90
N LEU A 16 -1.84 -1.02 7.65
CA LEU A 16 -1.25 -0.61 8.90
C LEU A 16 -2.10 -1.15 10.05
N ARG A 17 -1.53 -2.03 10.85
CA ARG A 17 -2.15 -2.54 12.08
C ARG A 17 -1.55 -1.82 13.28
N ALA A 18 -2.33 -0.95 13.90
CA ALA A 18 -2.07 -0.38 15.22
C ALA A 18 -2.80 -1.22 16.30
N GLU A 19 -2.49 -0.98 17.58
CA GLU A 19 -2.92 -1.82 18.71
C GLU A 19 -4.42 -2.16 18.70
N ASP A 20 -5.29 -1.20 18.38
CA ASP A 20 -6.75 -1.39 18.39
C ASP A 20 -7.40 -1.24 17.01
N LYS A 21 -6.63 -0.89 15.98
CA LYS A 21 -7.17 -0.57 14.64
C LYS A 21 -6.29 -1.05 13.51
N GLN A 22 -6.94 -1.57 12.48
CA GLN A 22 -6.32 -1.87 11.20
C GLN A 22 -6.82 -0.87 10.15
N GLU A 23 -5.89 -0.12 9.56
CA GLU A 23 -6.18 0.89 8.55
C GLU A 23 -5.50 0.50 7.24
N MET A 24 -6.25 0.51 6.14
CA MET A 24 -5.66 0.36 4.81
C MET A 24 -5.03 1.69 4.42
N ILE A 25 -3.70 1.73 4.29
CA ILE A 25 -2.93 2.95 3.97
C ILE A 25 -2.46 2.98 2.51
N GLY A 26 -2.75 1.94 1.74
CA GLY A 26 -2.46 1.89 0.32
C GLY A 26 -2.87 0.57 -0.31
N GLY A 27 -2.58 0.42 -1.59
CA GLY A 27 -2.79 -0.83 -2.29
C GLY A 27 -2.36 -0.78 -3.75
N VAL A 28 -2.16 -1.97 -4.28
CA VAL A 28 -1.90 -2.27 -5.67
C VAL A 28 -3.00 -3.19 -6.19
N ARG A 29 -3.59 -2.88 -7.33
CA ARG A 29 -4.59 -3.72 -7.97
C ARG A 29 -4.19 -4.00 -9.41
N GLU A 30 -4.44 -5.22 -9.84
CA GLU A 30 -4.32 -5.62 -11.23
C GLU A 30 -5.55 -5.16 -12.00
N THR A 31 -5.31 -4.62 -13.18
CA THR A 31 -6.32 -4.19 -14.14
C THR A 31 -6.04 -4.79 -15.51
N LYS A 32 -7.02 -4.73 -16.41
CA LYS A 32 -6.88 -5.24 -17.78
C LYS A 32 -5.75 -4.57 -18.59
N ASN A 33 -5.24 -3.41 -18.16
CA ASN A 33 -4.21 -2.65 -18.87
C ASN A 33 -2.89 -2.52 -18.08
N GLY A 34 -2.70 -3.32 -17.02
CA GLY A 34 -1.53 -3.25 -16.13
C GLY A 34 -1.94 -3.11 -14.67
N PHE A 35 -1.07 -2.55 -13.84
CA PHE A 35 -1.28 -2.43 -12.40
C PHE A 35 -1.57 -0.98 -12.00
N ASP A 36 -2.53 -0.78 -11.10
CA ASP A 36 -2.76 0.51 -10.45
C ASP A 36 -2.24 0.44 -9.01
N ALA A 37 -1.39 1.38 -8.64
CA ALA A 37 -0.94 1.62 -7.27
C ALA A 37 -1.61 2.87 -6.69
N PHE A 38 -1.95 2.84 -5.42
CA PHE A 38 -2.41 4.03 -4.72
C PHE A 38 -2.02 4.01 -3.24
N ALA A 39 -1.69 5.19 -2.72
CA ALA A 39 -1.43 5.43 -1.31
C ALA A 39 -2.64 6.18 -0.70
N LYS A 40 -3.28 5.58 0.30
CA LYS A 40 -4.42 6.20 1.01
C LYS A 40 -3.88 7.03 2.18
N THR A 41 -4.11 8.33 2.11
CA THR A 41 -3.68 9.30 3.12
C THR A 41 -4.89 10.06 3.67
N PHE A 42 -4.72 10.80 4.77
CA PHE A 42 -5.82 11.55 5.41
C PHE A 42 -6.61 12.46 4.45
N THR A 43 -5.97 12.90 3.38
CA THR A 43 -6.61 13.55 2.23
C THR A 43 -6.43 12.66 1.00
N MET A 44 -7.51 12.43 0.25
CA MET A 44 -7.47 11.61 -0.97
C MET A 44 -6.91 12.45 -2.12
N THR A 45 -5.58 12.55 -2.21
CA THR A 45 -4.91 13.34 -3.24
C THR A 45 -4.65 12.48 -4.49
N PRO A 46 -5.19 12.84 -5.66
CA PRO A 46 -5.03 12.04 -6.90
C PRO A 46 -3.57 11.86 -7.33
N GLU A 47 -2.67 12.73 -6.90
CA GLU A 47 -1.21 12.62 -7.14
C GLU A 47 -0.57 11.40 -6.47
N ARG A 48 -1.27 10.74 -5.53
CA ARG A 48 -0.79 9.56 -4.81
C ARG A 48 -1.31 8.24 -5.38
N ALA A 49 -1.85 8.28 -6.60
CA ALA A 49 -2.30 7.11 -7.33
C ALA A 49 -1.64 7.07 -8.72
N GLN A 50 -0.95 5.98 -9.02
CA GLN A 50 -0.33 5.72 -10.32
C GLN A 50 -1.07 4.57 -10.99
N LYS A 51 -1.43 4.77 -12.26
CA LYS A 51 -2.14 3.78 -13.08
C LYS A 51 -1.30 3.31 -14.26
N GLY A 52 -1.52 2.08 -14.69
CA GLY A 52 -0.85 1.52 -15.86
C GLY A 52 0.62 1.14 -15.63
N LEU A 53 0.96 0.73 -14.41
CA LEU A 53 2.27 0.17 -14.10
C LEU A 53 2.44 -1.17 -14.81
N ALA A 54 3.66 -1.46 -15.25
CA ALA A 54 3.95 -2.66 -16.03
C ALA A 54 3.86 -3.95 -15.19
N SER A 55 4.20 -3.85 -13.90
CA SER A 55 4.27 -4.99 -12.98
C SER A 55 3.82 -4.62 -11.57
N MET A 56 3.43 -5.63 -10.81
CA MET A 56 3.07 -5.48 -9.39
C MET A 56 4.26 -4.99 -8.55
N GLU A 57 5.49 -5.41 -8.84
CA GLU A 57 6.69 -4.91 -8.15
C GLU A 57 6.87 -3.41 -8.33
N ASP A 58 6.69 -2.91 -9.55
CA ASP A 58 6.75 -1.47 -9.88
C ASP A 58 5.67 -0.70 -9.11
N ALA A 59 4.47 -1.29 -9.04
CA ALA A 59 3.35 -0.78 -8.28
C ALA A 59 3.65 -0.70 -6.77
N LYS A 60 4.25 -1.75 -6.19
CA LYS A 60 4.63 -1.77 -4.78
C LYS A 60 5.72 -0.74 -4.50
N GLY A 61 6.75 -0.67 -5.33
CA GLY A 61 7.83 0.32 -5.24
C GLY A 61 7.32 1.76 -5.25
N PHE A 62 6.27 2.06 -6.02
CA PHE A 62 5.60 3.36 -5.99
C PHE A 62 4.96 3.66 -4.63
N VAL A 63 4.16 2.73 -4.09
CA VAL A 63 3.53 2.91 -2.76
C VAL A 63 4.60 3.03 -1.67
N GLU A 64 5.66 2.24 -1.76
CA GLU A 64 6.77 2.27 -0.79
C GLU A 64 7.57 3.56 -0.86
N SER A 65 7.77 4.12 -2.05
CA SER A 65 8.42 5.42 -2.24
C SER A 65 7.59 6.57 -1.67
N PHE A 66 6.26 6.45 -1.69
CA PHE A 66 5.35 7.44 -1.12
C PHE A 66 5.22 7.38 0.40
N ARG A 67 5.65 6.28 1.02
CA ARG A 67 5.65 6.07 2.48
C ARG A 67 4.36 6.55 3.15
N PRO A 68 3.17 6.10 2.71
CA PRO A 68 1.90 6.59 3.24
C PRO A 68 1.79 6.41 4.76
N TRP A 69 2.46 5.41 5.32
CA TRP A 69 2.51 5.15 6.75
C TRP A 69 3.16 6.28 7.56
N GLU A 70 4.09 7.07 7.00
CA GLU A 70 4.71 8.19 7.74
C GLU A 70 3.66 9.23 8.17
N LEU A 71 2.53 9.32 7.47
CA LEU A 71 1.44 10.22 7.84
C LEU A 71 0.61 9.68 9.02
N PHE A 72 0.65 8.38 9.27
CA PHE A 72 -0.07 7.72 10.36
C PHE A 72 0.84 7.46 11.57
N LEU A 73 2.09 7.08 11.32
CA LEU A 73 3.10 6.74 12.33
C LEU A 73 3.98 7.93 12.74
N GLY A 74 4.03 8.99 11.92
CA GLY A 74 5.01 10.07 12.04
C GLY A 74 6.29 9.81 11.22
N PRO A 75 7.17 10.82 11.12
CA PRO A 75 8.46 10.67 10.43
C PRO A 75 9.33 9.63 11.15
N GLY A 76 9.77 8.61 10.42
CA GLY A 76 10.60 7.54 10.98
C GLY A 76 10.93 6.42 9.99
N ASP A 77 11.78 5.48 10.40
CA ASP A 77 12.22 4.34 9.58
C ASP A 77 11.20 3.19 9.52
N ALA A 78 9.91 3.48 9.70
CA ALA A 78 8.87 2.48 9.51
C ALA A 78 8.90 2.01 8.05
N ARG A 79 8.83 0.70 7.84
CA ARG A 79 8.80 0.08 6.52
C ARG A 79 7.80 -1.06 6.50
N PRO A 80 7.14 -1.31 5.37
CA PRO A 80 6.31 -2.48 5.20
C PRO A 80 7.16 -3.74 5.32
N GLU A 81 6.57 -4.77 5.91
CA GLU A 81 7.12 -6.11 5.85
C GLU A 81 7.24 -6.54 4.38
N ALA A 82 8.39 -7.10 4.02
CA ALA A 82 8.61 -7.66 2.69
C ALA A 82 7.71 -8.88 2.45
N GLU A 83 7.33 -9.57 3.53
CA GLU A 83 6.42 -10.71 3.51
C GLU A 83 4.98 -10.25 3.28
N VAL A 84 4.38 -10.76 2.20
CA VAL A 84 2.99 -10.49 1.87
C VAL A 84 2.14 -11.57 2.52
N ARG A 85 1.27 -11.17 3.44
CA ARG A 85 0.34 -12.08 4.11
C ARG A 85 -0.81 -12.46 3.16
N GLU A 86 -1.20 -13.72 3.16
CA GLU A 86 -2.43 -14.14 2.48
C GLU A 86 -3.64 -13.60 3.27
N ALA A 87 -4.64 -13.05 2.57
CA ALA A 87 -5.92 -12.78 3.20
C ALA A 87 -6.60 -14.12 3.48
N GLU A 88 -6.68 -14.51 4.75
CA GLU A 88 -7.41 -15.71 5.21
C GLU A 88 -8.91 -15.63 4.89
#